data_AF-A0A834JG48-F1
#
_entry.id   AF-A0A834JG48-F1
#
_cell.length_a   1.000
_cell.length_b   1.000
_cell.length_c   1.000
_cell.angle_alpha   90.00
_cell.angle_beta   90.00
_cell.angle_gamma   90.00
#
_symmetry.space_group_name_H-M   'P 1'
#
loop_
_entity.id
_entity.type
_entity.pdbx_description
1 polymer ?
#
loop_
_entity_poly.entity_id
_entity_poly.type
_entity_poly.pdbx_seq_one_letter_code
_entity_poly.pdbx_strand_id
1 'polypeptide(L)'
;MCYVNCGVYSGFIEELLNLNSRQPISLYNPVSDKEYLSTIWGPTCDSCDCIIKDVLLPEFYIGDWLVWKDMGAYAASRVCEFNGFSKPIVYPFFRESQWNDFRASAKQLNSCQYKKNNRMFLVLVTLICLLYLIF
;
A
#
# COMPACT_ATOMS: atom_id res chain seq x y z
N MET A 1 -5.81 22.32 6.25
CA MET A 1 -6.42 21.09 5.73
C MET A 1 -5.80 20.78 4.38
N CYS A 2 -5.48 19.51 4.11
CA CYS A 2 -4.86 19.06 2.87
C CYS A 2 -5.73 17.94 2.27
N TYR A 3 -5.90 17.93 0.94
CA TYR A 3 -6.66 16.92 0.22
C TYR A 3 -5.71 16.18 -0.73
N VAL A 4 -5.74 14.86 -0.67
CA VAL A 4 -4.92 13.99 -1.53
C VAL A 4 -5.80 13.15 -2.44
N ASN A 5 -5.20 12.59 -3.49
CA ASN A 5 -5.90 11.79 -4.50
C ASN A 5 -6.15 10.33 -4.08
N CYS A 6 -5.77 9.94 -2.86
CA CYS A 6 -6.03 8.63 -2.27
C CYS A 6 -6.69 8.84 -0.91
N GLY A 7 -7.68 8.02 -0.56
CA GLY A 7 -8.41 8.16 0.70
C GLY A 7 -8.62 6.82 1.42
N VAL A 8 -9.53 6.84 2.38
CA VAL A 8 -9.99 5.65 3.12
C VAL A 8 -10.40 4.53 2.16
N TYR A 9 -11.10 4.88 1.08
CA TYR A 9 -11.54 3.96 0.04
C TYR A 9 -10.43 3.49 -0.91
N SER A 10 -9.25 4.10 -0.85
CA SER A 10 -8.09 3.85 -1.70
C SER A 10 -6.93 3.17 -0.97
N GLY A 11 -7.17 2.59 0.21
CA GLY A 11 -6.19 1.82 0.98
C GLY A 11 -5.92 2.33 2.39
N PHE A 12 -6.55 3.43 2.81
CA PHE A 12 -6.43 4.00 4.15
C PHE A 12 -7.58 3.58 5.09
N ILE A 13 -8.13 2.38 4.90
CA ILE A 13 -9.26 1.90 5.70
C ILE A 13 -8.88 1.64 7.16
N GLU A 14 -7.62 1.29 7.42
CA GLU A 14 -7.14 1.05 8.77
C GLU A 14 -7.04 2.34 9.59
N GLU A 15 -6.78 3.48 8.94
CA GLU A 15 -6.81 4.81 9.57
C GLU A 15 -8.23 5.17 10.02
N LEU A 16 -9.24 4.95 9.18
CA LEU A 16 -10.63 5.14 9.57
C LEU A 16 -11.00 4.28 10.79
N LEU A 17 -10.50 3.05 10.82
CA LEU A 17 -10.75 2.10 11.91
C LEU A 17 -9.85 2.33 13.15
N ASN A 18 -8.96 3.33 13.11
CA ASN A 18 -7.96 3.60 14.15
C ASN A 18 -7.07 2.39 14.48
N LEU A 19 -6.85 1.50 13.50
CA LEU A 19 -5.94 0.36 13.64
C LEU A 19 -4.49 0.77 13.39
N ASN A 20 -4.28 1.80 12.57
CA ASN A 20 -2.98 2.37 12.25
C ASN A 20 -3.06 3.90 12.20
N SER A 21 -1.92 4.57 12.43
CA SER A 21 -1.77 6.02 12.31
C SER A 21 -0.49 6.34 11.54
N ARG A 22 -0.48 6.00 10.26
CA ARG A 22 0.69 6.16 9.39
C ARG A 22 0.89 7.63 9.03
N GLN A 23 2.08 8.14 9.33
CA GLN A 23 2.44 9.51 9.02
C GLN A 23 2.92 9.63 7.56
N PRO A 24 2.51 10.68 6.84
CA PRO A 24 3.04 10.94 5.51
C PRO A 24 4.51 11.36 5.59
N ILE A 25 5.26 11.01 4.55
CA ILE A 25 6.63 11.47 4.33
C ILE A 25 6.60 12.36 3.10
N SER A 26 7.08 13.60 3.25
CA SER A 26 7.28 14.49 2.10
C SER A 26 8.35 13.91 1.17
N LEU A 27 8.08 13.86 -0.12
CA LEU A 27 9.10 13.52 -1.11
C LEU A 27 10.13 14.64 -1.29
N TYR A 28 9.72 15.88 -1.00
CA TYR A 28 10.54 17.08 -1.15
C TYR A 28 10.98 17.61 0.21
N ASN A 29 12.13 18.30 0.23
CA ASN A 29 12.53 19.04 1.42
C ASN A 29 11.54 20.18 1.66
N PRO A 30 11.05 20.35 2.89
CA PRO A 30 10.13 21.42 3.21
C PRO A 30 10.80 22.78 2.99
N VAL A 31 10.03 23.76 2.53
CA VAL A 31 10.51 25.14 2.31
C VAL A 31 10.88 25.81 3.65
N SER A 32 10.27 25.35 4.74
CA SER A 32 10.48 25.83 6.10
C SER A 32 10.29 24.69 7.11
N ASP A 33 11.03 24.73 8.22
CA ASP A 33 10.87 23.81 9.36
C ASP A 33 9.62 24.10 10.20
N LYS A 34 8.83 25.12 9.83
CA LYS A 34 7.62 25.49 10.55
C LYS A 34 6.49 24.50 10.25
N GLU A 35 5.94 23.93 11.31
CA GLU A 35 4.81 23.01 11.22
C GLU A 35 3.49 23.70 11.58
N TYR A 36 2.40 23.16 11.01
CA TYR A 36 1.04 23.64 11.17
C TYR A 36 0.12 22.48 11.51
N LEU A 37 -0.78 22.71 12.47
CA LEU A 37 -1.82 21.73 12.80
C LEU A 37 -2.73 21.52 11.59
N SER A 38 -2.76 20.29 11.11
CA SER A 38 -3.31 19.92 9.81
C SER A 38 -4.16 18.66 9.88
N THR A 39 -5.00 18.49 8.87
CA THR A 39 -5.82 17.29 8.65
C THR A 39 -5.68 16.90 7.19
N ILE A 40 -5.43 15.63 6.92
CA ILE A 40 -5.33 15.08 5.57
C ILE A 40 -6.61 14.30 5.25
N TRP A 41 -7.23 14.70 4.16
CA TRP A 41 -8.47 14.14 3.62
C TRP A 41 -8.20 13.40 2.32
N GLY A 42 -8.99 12.36 2.08
CA GLY A 42 -9.07 11.72 0.77
C GLY A 42 -9.88 12.56 -0.23
N PRO A 43 -10.03 12.06 -1.47
CA PRO A 43 -10.60 12.82 -2.56
C PRO A 43 -12.14 12.82 -2.57
N THR A 44 -12.79 12.02 -1.72
CA THR A 44 -14.24 11.86 -1.77
C THR A 44 -14.95 12.97 -1.01
N CYS A 45 -16.23 13.15 -1.31
CA CYS A 45 -17.09 14.12 -0.61
C CYS A 45 -17.69 13.52 0.68
N ASP A 46 -17.08 12.45 1.20
CA ASP A 46 -17.53 11.76 2.41
C ASP A 46 -16.79 12.29 3.64
N SER A 47 -17.55 12.64 4.68
CA SER A 47 -17.01 13.06 5.98
C SER A 47 -16.15 11.99 6.68
N CYS A 48 -16.32 10.71 6.31
CA CYS A 48 -15.50 9.61 6.80
C CYS A 48 -14.17 9.47 6.04
N ASP A 49 -13.98 10.15 4.90
CA ASP A 49 -12.75 10.06 4.10
C ASP A 49 -11.63 10.96 4.63
N CYS A 50 -11.33 10.77 5.91
CA CYS A 50 -10.29 11.47 6.64
C CYS A 50 -9.17 10.48 6.98
N ILE A 51 -7.97 10.72 6.46
CA ILE A 51 -6.82 9.83 6.66
C ILE A 51 -6.18 10.09 8.03
N ILE A 52 -5.91 11.36 8.36
CA ILE A 52 -5.32 11.70 9.66
C ILE A 52 -5.79 13.08 10.12
N LYS A 53 -6.16 13.18 11.40
CA LYS A 53 -6.59 14.41 12.06
C LYS A 53 -5.50 14.94 12.97
N ASP A 54 -5.48 16.26 13.13
CA ASP A 54 -4.68 16.98 14.12
C ASP A 54 -3.18 16.61 14.12
N VAL A 55 -2.60 16.52 12.93
CA VAL A 55 -1.17 16.22 12.73
C VAL A 55 -0.38 17.50 12.45
N LEU A 56 0.80 17.63 13.06
CA LEU A 56 1.74 18.69 12.73
C LEU A 56 2.47 18.34 11.43
N LEU A 57 2.34 19.20 10.43
CA LEU A 57 2.95 19.01 9.11
C LEU A 57 3.59 20.31 8.64
N PRO A 58 4.68 20.24 7.84
CA PRO A 58 5.19 21.41 7.15
C PRO A 58 4.16 21.91 6.12
N GLU A 59 4.39 23.12 5.60
CA GLU A 59 3.59 23.66 4.52
C GLU A 59 3.79 22.86 3.22
N PHE A 60 2.68 22.48 2.58
CA PHE A 60 2.64 21.79 1.29
C PHE A 60 1.89 22.62 0.26
N TYR A 61 2.29 22.49 -1.00
CA TYR A 61 1.65 23.12 -2.14
C TYR A 61 0.88 22.09 -2.98
N ILE A 62 -0.10 22.57 -3.74
CA ILE A 62 -0.83 21.72 -4.70
C ILE A 62 0.18 21.15 -5.71
N GLY A 63 0.18 19.83 -5.83
CA GLY A 63 1.11 19.09 -6.70
C GLY A 63 2.29 18.44 -5.96
N ASP A 64 2.48 18.75 -4.68
CA ASP A 64 3.47 18.05 -3.86
C ASP A 64 3.08 16.60 -3.63
N TRP A 65 4.09 15.74 -3.49
CA TRP A 65 3.93 14.30 -3.31
C TRP A 65 4.18 13.91 -1.86
N LEU A 66 3.22 13.18 -1.30
CA LEU A 66 3.30 12.55 0.00
C LEU A 66 3.42 11.03 -0.17
N VAL A 67 4.27 10.42 0.64
CA VAL A 67 4.57 8.99 0.61
C VAL A 67 4.21 8.35 1.94
N TRP A 68 3.43 7.27 1.91
CA TRP A 68 3.19 6.43 3.07
C TRP A 68 3.97 5.13 2.93
N LYS A 69 4.63 4.73 4.01
CA LYS A 69 5.30 3.43 4.12
C LYS A 69 4.35 2.41 4.73
N ASP A 70 4.72 1.13 4.62
CA ASP A 70 4.03 0.02 5.28
C ASP A 70 2.54 -0.12 4.87
N MET A 71 2.24 0.18 3.61
CA MET A 71 0.92 0.10 2.97
C MET A 71 0.67 -1.24 2.25
N GLY A 72 1.35 -2.32 2.66
CA GLY A 72 1.19 -3.64 2.04
C GLY A 72 -0.02 -4.38 2.60
N ALA A 73 -0.02 -4.65 3.90
CA ALA A 73 -1.08 -5.43 4.53
C ALA A 73 -2.41 -4.67 4.54
N TYR A 74 -3.48 -5.34 4.10
CA TYR A 74 -4.88 -4.89 4.19
C TYR A 74 -5.23 -3.53 3.52
N ALA A 75 -4.31 -2.95 2.75
CA ALA A 75 -4.55 -1.74 1.97
C ALA A 75 -5.17 -2.09 0.60
N ALA A 76 -4.38 -2.69 -0.30
CA ALA A 76 -4.80 -2.99 -1.67
C ALA A 76 -6.03 -3.92 -1.74
N SER A 77 -6.12 -4.88 -0.82
CA SER A 77 -7.22 -5.84 -0.74
C SER A 77 -8.58 -5.22 -0.37
N ARG A 78 -8.59 -3.98 0.13
CA ARG A 78 -9.81 -3.26 0.54
C ARG A 78 -10.12 -2.03 -0.29
N VAL A 79 -9.39 -1.80 -1.38
CA VAL A 79 -9.63 -0.69 -2.30
C VAL A 79 -10.92 -0.88 -3.10
N CYS A 80 -11.74 0.16 -3.15
CA CYS A 80 -12.92 0.23 -4.00
C CYS A 80 -12.96 1.55 -4.79
N GLU A 81 -13.77 1.59 -5.85
CA GLU A 81 -13.92 2.78 -6.72
C GLU A 81 -15.08 3.67 -6.27
N PHE A 82 -15.17 3.90 -4.95
CA PHE A 82 -16.19 4.76 -4.37
C PHE A 82 -16.05 6.19 -4.93
N ASN A 83 -17.18 6.86 -5.17
CA ASN A 83 -17.27 8.14 -5.89
C ASN A 83 -16.61 8.17 -7.28
N GLY A 84 -16.32 7.02 -7.89
CA GLY A 84 -15.73 6.94 -9.24
C GLY A 84 -14.23 7.22 -9.29
N PHE A 85 -13.53 7.27 -8.16
CA PHE A 85 -12.08 7.39 -8.14
C PHE A 85 -11.44 6.04 -8.46
N SER A 86 -10.52 6.03 -9.43
CA SER A 86 -9.81 4.82 -9.83
C SER A 86 -8.90 4.28 -8.73
N LYS A 87 -8.68 2.97 -8.74
CA LYS A 87 -7.76 2.31 -7.80
C LYS A 87 -6.31 2.76 -8.03
N PRO A 88 -5.49 2.86 -6.96
CA PRO A 88 -4.05 3.10 -7.12
C PRO A 88 -3.38 2.02 -7.97
N ILE A 89 -2.48 2.44 -8.86
CA ILE A 89 -1.71 1.51 -9.69
C ILE A 89 -0.54 0.95 -8.86
N VAL A 90 -0.40 -0.38 -8.87
CA VAL A 90 0.70 -1.07 -8.20
C VAL A 90 1.80 -1.38 -9.22
N TYR A 91 3.00 -0.85 -8.99
CA TYR A 91 4.19 -1.13 -9.79
C TYR A 91 5.11 -2.08 -9.03
N PRO A 92 5.05 -3.41 -9.28
CA PRO A 92 5.98 -4.33 -8.64
C PRO A 92 7.40 -4.11 -9.18
N PHE A 93 8.38 -4.08 -8.29
CA PHE A 93 9.79 -4.00 -8.65
C PHE A 93 10.62 -4.98 -7.82
N PHE A 94 11.72 -5.44 -8.41
CA PHE A 94 12.66 -6.35 -7.76
C PHE A 94 14.08 -5.86 -8.04
N ARG A 95 14.97 -6.00 -7.06
CA ARG A 95 16.40 -5.92 -7.39
C ARG A 95 16.79 -7.12 -8.24
N GLU A 96 17.66 -6.90 -9.21
CA GLU A 96 18.09 -7.95 -10.13
C GLU A 96 18.69 -9.16 -9.40
N SER A 97 19.49 -8.93 -8.35
CA SER A 97 20.03 -10.00 -7.50
C SER A 97 18.93 -10.85 -6.87
N GLN A 98 17.95 -10.22 -6.24
CA GLN A 98 16.81 -10.90 -5.59
C GLN A 98 15.96 -11.66 -6.61
N TRP A 99 15.79 -11.12 -7.81
CA TRP A 99 15.05 -11.76 -8.88
C TRP A 99 15.77 -13.03 -9.40
N ASN A 100 17.09 -12.99 -9.50
CA ASN A 100 17.89 -14.16 -9.88
C ASN A 100 17.78 -15.27 -8.82
N ASP A 101 17.86 -14.93 -7.53
CA ASP A 101 17.69 -15.87 -6.43
C ASP A 101 16.28 -16.49 -6.41
N PHE A 102 15.26 -15.65 -6.62
CA PHE A 102 13.87 -16.10 -6.73
C PHE A 102 13.68 -17.07 -7.91
N ARG A 103 14.21 -16.73 -9.10
CA ARG A 103 14.13 -17.60 -10.29
C ARG A 103 14.84 -18.94 -10.06
N ALA A 104 16.01 -18.94 -9.43
CA ALA A 104 16.74 -20.16 -9.11
C ALA A 104 15.92 -21.06 -8.17
N SER A 105 15.38 -20.48 -7.11
CA SER A 105 14.53 -21.18 -6.14
C SER A 105 13.24 -21.73 -6.78
N ALA A 106 12.59 -20.95 -7.64
CA ALA A 106 11.39 -21.37 -8.36
C ALA A 106 11.66 -22.54 -9.32
N LYS A 107 12.79 -22.55 -10.03
CA LYS A 107 13.20 -23.68 -10.88
C LYS A 107 13.44 -24.96 -10.06
N GLN A 108 14.07 -24.84 -8.89
CA GLN A 108 14.26 -25.96 -7.99
C GLN A 108 12.93 -26.54 -7.50
N LEU A 109 11.98 -25.68 -7.10
CA LEU A 109 10.64 -26.12 -6.71
C LEU A 109 9.92 -26.86 -7.84
N ASN A 110 9.95 -26.35 -9.07
CA ASN A 110 9.33 -27.02 -10.22
C ASN A 110 9.97 -28.38 -10.52
N SER A 111 11.30 -28.50 -10.39
CA SER A 111 12.00 -29.78 -10.54
C SER A 111 11.69 -30.79 -9.42
N CYS A 112 11.48 -30.30 -8.19
CA CYS A 112 11.04 -31.10 -7.04
C CYS A 112 9.58 -31.54 -7.17
N GLN A 113 8.71 -30.70 -7.77
CA GLN A 113 7.32 -31.03 -8.06
C GLN A 113 7.21 -32.14 -9.11
N TYR A 114 7.99 -32.06 -10.19
CA TYR A 114 8.02 -33.11 -11.22
C TYR A 114 8.50 -34.47 -10.69
N LYS A 115 9.35 -34.48 -9.64
CA LYS A 115 9.81 -35.72 -8.98
C LYS A 115 8.81 -36.33 -7.98
N LYS A 116 7.77 -35.60 -7.56
CA LYS A 116 6.80 -36.06 -6.55
C LYS A 116 5.40 -36.12 -7.16
N ASN A 117 5.17 -37.14 -7.99
CA ASN A 117 3.85 -37.49 -8.51
C ASN A 117 2.77 -37.56 -7.40
N ASN A 118 1.64 -36.89 -7.68
CA ASN A 118 0.26 -37.10 -7.23
C ASN A 118 -0.18 -36.83 -5.77
N ARG A 119 0.62 -36.25 -4.88
CA ARG A 119 0.12 -35.78 -3.55
C ARG A 119 0.36 -34.29 -3.23
N MET A 120 1.08 -33.56 -4.08
CA MET A 120 1.56 -32.21 -3.76
C MET A 120 0.74 -31.06 -4.37
N PHE A 121 -0.33 -31.35 -5.11
CA PHE A 121 -1.19 -30.31 -5.69
C PHE A 121 -1.90 -29.48 -4.61
N LEU A 122 -2.16 -30.08 -3.44
CA LEU A 122 -2.88 -29.41 -2.35
C LEU A 122 -2.05 -28.34 -1.62
N VAL A 123 -0.72 -28.45 -1.59
CA VAL A 123 0.15 -27.50 -0.86
C VAL A 123 0.43 -26.24 -1.69
N LEU A 124 0.45 -26.36 -3.02
CA LEU A 124 0.77 -25.23 -3.91
C LEU A 124 -0.38 -24.20 -3.96
N VAL A 125 -1.63 -24.67 -3.91
CA VAL A 125 -2.81 -23.78 -3.84
C VAL A 125 -2.80 -22.96 -2.55
N THR A 126 -2.40 -23.56 -1.42
CA THR A 126 -2.31 -22.86 -0.13
C THR A 126 -1.20 -21.80 -0.10
N LEU A 127 -0.06 -22.06 -0.75
CA LEU A 127 1.06 -21.11 -0.82
C LEU A 127 0.78 -19.93 -1.76
N ILE A 128 0.06 -20.17 -2.85
CA ILE A 128 -0.41 -19.09 -3.74
C ILE A 128 -1.43 -18.22 -3.00
N CYS A 129 -2.40 -18.81 -2.27
CA CYS A 129 -3.32 -18.05 -1.44
C CYS A 129 -2.62 -17.25 -0.33
N LEU A 130 -1.56 -17.79 0.28
CA LEU A 130 -0.76 -17.06 1.27
C LEU A 130 0.02 -15.89 0.66
N LEU A 131 0.55 -16.04 -0.55
CA LEU A 131 1.19 -14.92 -1.26
C LEU A 131 0.18 -13.82 -1.61
N TYR A 132 -1.06 -14.17 -1.98
CA TYR A 132 -2.14 -13.18 -2.21
C TYR A 132 -2.68 -12.52 -0.92
N LEU A 133 -2.41 -13.10 0.26
CA LEU A 133 -2.81 -12.54 1.55
C LEU A 133 -1.70 -11.70 2.21
N ILE A 134 -0.48 -11.74 1.68
CA ILE A 134 0.70 -11.03 2.23
C ILE A 134 1.09 -9.81 1.37
N PHE A 135 0.39 -9.56 0.26
CA PHE A 135 0.47 -8.31 -0.52
C PHE A 135 -0.80 -7.48 -0.42
#